data_AF-A0A0E2H653-F1
#
_entry.id   AF-A0A0E2H653-F1
#
_cell.length_a   1.000
_cell.length_b   1.000
_cell.length_c   1.000
_cell.angle_alpha   90.00
_cell.angle_beta   90.00
_cell.angle_gamma   90.00
#
_symmetry.space_group_name_H-M   'P 1'
#
loop_
_entity.id
_entity.type
_entity.pdbx_description
1 polymer ?
#
loop_
_entity_poly.entity_id
_entity_poly.type
_entity_poly.pdbx_seq_one_letter_code
_entity_poly.pdbx_strand_id
1 'polypeptide(L)' 'MTVGESSGWASATLKEVPFWRDDMSPEEYETERTYYLKNYHLVRPGLYVPLWKQRMEGLE' A
#
# COMPACT_ATOMS: atom_id res chain seq x y z
N MET A 1 -4.86 19.32 -21.80
CA MET A 1 -5.58 18.53 -20.77
C MET A 1 -4.51 17.94 -19.88
N THR A 2 -4.32 18.49 -18.68
CA THR A 2 -3.32 18.00 -17.72
C THR A 2 -3.85 16.70 -17.14
N VAL A 3 -3.60 15.59 -17.85
CA VAL A 3 -3.80 14.27 -17.27
C VAL A 3 -2.73 14.16 -16.18
N GLY A 4 -3.17 14.24 -14.91
CA GLY A 4 -2.29 13.91 -13.80
C GLY A 4 -1.70 12.55 -14.10
N GLU A 5 -0.39 12.51 -14.23
CA GLU A 5 0.41 11.36 -14.60
C GLU A 5 0.28 10.34 -13.45
N SER A 6 -0.84 9.61 -13.42
CA SER A 6 -1.12 8.59 -12.42
C SER A 6 -0.16 7.43 -12.67
N SER A 7 1.02 7.52 -12.06
CA SER A 7 1.95 6.44 -11.73
C SER A 7 1.88 5.22 -12.65
N GLY A 8 2.39 5.37 -13.88
CA GLY A 8 2.53 4.29 -14.85
C GLY A 8 3.52 3.19 -14.45
N TRP A 9 4.05 3.22 -13.23
CA TRP A 9 5.01 2.24 -12.72
C TRP A 9 4.34 0.97 -12.20
N ALA A 10 3.09 1.05 -11.73
CA ALA A 10 2.39 -0.08 -11.14
C ALA A 10 1.46 -0.80 -12.13
N SER A 11 1.71 -2.08 -12.34
CA SER A 11 0.83 -2.96 -13.11
C SER A 11 -0.48 -3.24 -12.37
N ALA A 12 -1.53 -3.65 -13.09
CA ALA A 12 -2.84 -3.95 -12.51
C ALA A 12 -2.75 -4.91 -11.31
N THR A 13 -1.90 -5.94 -11.40
CA THR A 13 -1.69 -6.92 -10.33
C THR A 13 -1.10 -6.32 -9.06
N LEU A 14 -0.26 -5.29 -9.17
CA LEU A 14 0.28 -4.59 -8.00
C LEU A 14 -0.78 -3.73 -7.30
N LYS A 15 -1.87 -3.38 -8.00
CA LYS A 15 -3.00 -2.62 -7.43
C LYS A 15 -4.03 -3.49 -6.71
N GLU A 16 -3.95 -4.81 -6.86
CA GLU A 16 -4.89 -5.77 -6.23
C GLU A 16 -4.60 -6.02 -4.74
N VAL A 17 -3.50 -5.47 -4.21
CA VAL A 17 -3.08 -5.68 -2.82
C VAL A 17 -3.78 -4.68 -1.86
N PRO A 18 -4.06 -5.10 -0.61
CA PRO A 18 -4.84 -4.28 0.34
C PRO A 18 -4.13 -3.01 0.82
N PHE A 19 -2.82 -2.90 0.60
CA PHE A 19 -2.02 -1.72 0.97
C PHE A 19 -1.80 -0.76 -0.20
N TRP A 20 -2.31 -1.06 -1.41
CA TRP A 20 -2.14 -0.20 -2.58
C TRP A 20 -2.78 1.18 -2.38
N ARG A 21 -2.10 2.24 -2.86
CA ARG A 21 -2.60 3.61 -2.89
C ARG A 21 -2.18 4.29 -4.19
N ASP A 22 -3.05 5.11 -4.79
CA ASP A 22 -2.79 5.75 -6.09
C ASP A 22 -1.62 6.75 -6.03
N ASP A 23 -1.49 7.45 -4.90
CA ASP A 23 -0.42 8.40 -4.59
C ASP A 23 0.77 7.70 -3.89
N MET A 24 1.12 6.49 -4.31
CA MET A 24 2.22 5.70 -3.74
C MET A 24 3.42 5.69 -4.68
N SER A 25 4.59 5.98 -4.12
CA SER A 25 5.86 5.79 -4.83
C SER A 25 6.29 4.32 -4.82
N PRO A 26 7.08 3.85 -5.81
CA PRO A 26 7.57 2.47 -5.82
C PRO A 26 8.34 2.09 -4.54
N GLU A 27 9.09 3.03 -3.95
CA GLU A 27 9.81 2.83 -2.68
C GLU A 27 8.85 2.62 -1.48
N GLU A 28 7.76 3.39 -1.42
CA GLU A 28 6.70 3.21 -0.42
C GLU A 28 6.03 1.85 -0.61
N TYR A 29 5.79 1.44 -1.85
CA TYR A 29 5.22 0.13 -2.15
C TYR A 29 6.12 -1.02 -1.68
N GLU A 30 7.44 -0.93 -1.88
CA GLU A 30 8.37 -1.95 -1.39
C GLU A 30 8.38 -2.04 0.14
N THR A 31 8.29 -0.88 0.81
CA THR A 31 8.17 -0.80 2.27
C THR A 31 6.87 -1.46 2.75
N GLU A 32 5.74 -1.10 2.15
CA GLU A 32 4.44 -1.67 2.46
C GLU A 32 4.38 -3.17 2.15
N ARG A 33 4.96 -3.59 1.03
CA ARG A 33 5.05 -5.00 0.67
C ARG A 33 5.88 -5.80 1.67
N THR A 34 6.99 -5.24 2.14
CA THR A 34 7.81 -5.86 3.19
C THR A 34 7.03 -5.97 4.49
N TYR A 35 6.31 -4.91 4.88
CA TYR A 35 5.45 -4.92 6.06
C TYR A 35 4.29 -5.92 5.91
N TYR A 36 3.64 -5.98 4.75
CA TYR A 36 2.59 -6.95 4.42
C TYR A 36 3.08 -8.38 4.53
N LEU A 37 4.26 -8.70 3.99
CA LEU A 37 4.84 -10.04 4.09
C LEU A 37 5.17 -10.42 5.54
N LYS A 38 5.73 -9.49 6.33
CA LYS A 38 6.00 -9.71 7.77
C LYS A 38 4.70 -9.90 8.58
N ASN A 39 3.65 -9.16 8.23
CA ASN A 39 2.36 -9.16 8.92
C ASN A 39 1.30 -9.99 8.19
N TYR A 40 1.71 -10.88 7.29
CA TYR A 40 0.77 -11.68 6.49
C TYR A 40 -0.14 -12.54 7.37
N HIS A 41 0.37 -12.96 8.53
CA HIS A 41 -0.39 -13.67 9.56
C HIS A 41 -1.56 -12.86 10.15
N LEU A 42 -1.54 -11.52 10.06
CA LEU A 42 -2.63 -10.62 10.48
C LEU A 42 -3.68 -10.40 9.38
N VAL A 43 -3.38 -10.76 8.12
CA VAL A 43 -4.30 -10.61 6.99
C VAL A 43 -5.49 -11.56 7.14
N ARG A 44 -5.21 -12.83 7.48
CA ARG A 44 -6.25 -13.85 7.66
C ARG A 44 -7.27 -13.53 8.77
N PRO A 45 -6.87 -13.03 9.96
CA PRO A 45 -7.82 -12.58 10.98
C PRO A 45 -8.44 -11.21 10.68
N GLY A 46 -8.08 -10.52 9.59
CA GLY A 46 -8.60 -9.19 9.25
C GLY A 46 -8.05 -8.05 10.13
N LEU A 47 -6.95 -8.29 10.84
CA LEU A 47 -6.29 -7.32 11.71
C LEU A 47 -5.17 -6.56 11.01
N TYR A 48 -4.89 -6.89 9.74
CA TYR A 48 -3.86 -6.22 8.96
C TYR A 48 -4.30 -4.79 8.60
N VAL A 49 -3.47 -3.82 8.97
CA VAL A 49 -3.63 -2.40 8.63
C VAL A 49 -2.38 -1.93 7.90
N PRO A 50 -2.48 -1.40 6.67
CA PRO A 50 -1.35 -0.81 5.93
C PRO A 50 -0.66 0.34 6.70
N LEU A 51 0.65 0.56 6.53
CA LEU A 51 1.37 1.59 7.30
C LEU A 51 0.86 3.00 6.97
N TRP A 52 0.53 3.26 5.71
CA TRP A 52 0.00 4.59 5.33
C TRP A 52 -1.32 4.87 6.04
N LYS A 53 -2.13 3.85 6.28
CA LYS A 53 -3.41 3.98 6.98
C LYS A 53 -3.18 4.23 8.48
N GLN A 54 -2.22 3.52 9.08
CA GLN A 54 -1.81 3.77 10.47
C GLN A 54 -1.32 5.21 10.67
N ARG A 55 -0.53 5.72 9.71
CA ARG A 55 0.00 7.10 9.72
C ARG A 55 -1.10 8.14 9.57
N MET A 56 -2.13 7.87 8.77
CA MET A 56 -3.26 8.77 8.59
C MET A 56 -4.19 8.81 9.82
N GLU A 57 -4.33 7.70 10.52
CA GLU A 57 -5.20 7.61 11.71
C GLU A 57 -4.47 8.01 13.01
N GLY A 58 -3.21 8.43 12.94
CA GLY A 58 -2.45 8.89 14.11
C GLY A 58 -2.24 7.80 15.16
N LEU A 59 -2.14 6.54 14.74
CA LEU A 59 -1.87 5.39 15.61
C LEU A 59 -0.39 5.31 16.06
N GLU A 60 0.20 6.46 16.42
CA GLU A 60 1.56 6.57 16.98
C GLU A 60 1.64 6.07 18.44
#